data_AF-A0A949ALB2-F1
#
_entry.id   AF-A0A949ALB2-F1
#
_cell.length_a   1.000
_cell.length_b   1.000
_cell.length_c   1.000
_cell.angle_alpha   90.00
_cell.angle_beta   90.00
_cell.angle_gamma   90.00
#
_symmetry.space_group_name_H-M   'P 1'
#
loop_
_entity.id
_entity.type
_entity.pdbx_description
1 polymer ?
#
loop_
_entity_poly.entity_id
_entity_poly.type
_entity_poly.pdbx_seq_one_letter_code
_entity_poly.pdbx_strand_id
1 'polypeptide(L)'
;MIDADVLSLISTCVFGLFGIYQWIRCRKLQEINKKNAWSLYRDISVVFGALQQMRGKIQQNDNVEYALGKVTSQAEDLMNNQIKQINFNEKITSKKIIEWIGSGKICDSSHGDVFNKFV
;
A
#
# COMPACT_ATOMS: atom_id res chain seq x y z
N MET A 1 49.76 19.01 -16.23
CA MET A 1 49.13 19.30 -14.93
C MET A 1 47.65 19.45 -15.20
N ILE A 2 46.77 18.65 -14.59
CA ILE A 2 45.33 18.84 -14.77
C ILE A 2 44.94 20.01 -13.86
N ASP A 3 44.39 21.07 -14.44
CA ASP A 3 43.98 22.24 -13.68
C ASP A 3 42.88 21.89 -12.67
N ALA A 4 42.93 22.50 -11.49
CA ALA A 4 41.98 22.25 -10.41
C ALA A 4 40.53 22.51 -10.86
N ASP A 5 40.32 23.44 -11.78
CA ASP A 5 39.01 23.77 -12.36
C ASP A 5 38.46 22.63 -13.22
N VAL A 6 39.33 21.94 -13.97
CA VAL A 6 38.94 20.78 -14.79
C VAL A 6 38.55 19.60 -13.89
N LEU A 7 39.29 19.38 -12.80
CA LEU A 7 38.96 18.38 -11.78
C LEU A 7 37.63 18.68 -11.06
N SER A 8 37.39 19.94 -10.70
CA SER A 8 36.15 20.39 -10.08
C SER A 8 34.93 20.20 -11.01
N LEU A 9 35.10 20.52 -12.30
CA LEU A 9 34.07 20.32 -13.32
C LEU A 9 33.73 18.85 -13.51
N ILE A 10 34.74 17.98 -13.65
CA ILE A 10 34.56 16.53 -13.80
C ILE A 10 33.85 15.96 -12.57
N SER A 11 34.29 16.33 -11.36
CA SER A 11 33.68 15.91 -10.10
C SER A 11 32.19 16.30 -10.04
N THR A 12 31.88 17.56 -10.36
CA THR A 12 30.50 18.07 -10.38
C THR A 12 29.63 17.30 -11.38
N CYS A 13 30.15 16.99 -12.57
CA CYS A 13 29.43 16.18 -13.56
C CYS A 13 29.16 14.76 -13.06
N VAL A 14 30.15 14.11 -12.44
CA VAL A 14 30.01 12.74 -11.92
C VAL A 14 29.00 12.69 -10.77
N PHE A 15 29.10 13.60 -9.80
CA PHE A 15 28.13 13.68 -8.69
C PHE A 15 26.73 14.06 -9.18
N GLY A 16 26.62 14.93 -10.18
CA GLY A 16 25.34 15.28 -10.81
C GLY A 16 24.68 14.06 -11.46
N LEU A 17 25.43 13.27 -12.24
CA LEU A 17 24.92 12.04 -12.85
C LEU A 17 24.53 10.98 -11.81
N PHE A 18 25.33 10.84 -10.73
CA PHE A 18 25.01 9.95 -9.62
C PHE A 18 23.73 10.37 -8.89
N GLY A 19 23.55 11.67 -8.62
CA GLY A 19 22.35 12.22 -8.02
C GLY A 19 21.10 11.96 -8.86
N ILE A 20 21.19 12.18 -10.18
CA ILE A 20 20.10 11.88 -11.12
C ILE A 20 19.76 10.38 -11.11
N TYR A 21 20.78 9.52 -11.16
CA TYR A 21 20.59 8.06 -11.11
C TYR A 21 19.86 7.63 -9.83
N GLN A 22 20.30 8.11 -8.67
CA GLN A 22 19.69 7.78 -7.38
C GLN A 22 18.25 8.30 -7.31
N TRP A 23 17.99 9.50 -7.82
CA TRP A 23 16.64 10.05 -7.89
C TRP A 23 15.71 9.19 -8.75
N ILE A 24 16.16 8.76 -9.95
CA ILE A 24 15.39 7.86 -10.81
C ILE A 24 15.10 6.53 -10.10
N ARG A 25 16.11 5.95 -9.45
CA ARG A 25 15.96 4.69 -8.71
C ARG A 25 14.96 4.83 -7.56
N CYS A 26 15.06 5.89 -6.77
CA CYS A 26 14.12 6.18 -5.69
C CYS A 26 12.68 6.33 -6.20
N ARG A 27 12.48 7.04 -7.32
CA ARG A 27 11.14 7.15 -7.93
C ARG A 27 10.58 5.79 -8.37
N LYS A 28 11.39 4.94 -8.99
CA LYS A 28 10.97 3.58 -9.38
C LYS A 28 10.56 2.75 -8.15
N LEU A 29 11.33 2.84 -7.06
CA LEU A 29 11.00 2.13 -5.80
C LEU A 29 9.70 2.65 -5.18
N GLN A 30 9.46 3.96 -5.20
CA GLN A 30 8.20 4.56 -4.74
C GLN A 30 7.01 4.06 -5.57
N GLU A 31 7.14 3.99 -6.89
CA GLU A 31 6.09 3.46 -7.76
C GLU A 31 5.81 1.97 -7.51
N ILE A 32 6.86 1.17 -7.32
CA ILE A 32 6.73 -0.25 -6.97
C ILE A 32 6.04 -0.41 -5.62
N ASN A 33 6.45 0.35 -4.60
CA ASN A 33 5.83 0.30 -3.27
C ASN A 33 4.35 0.70 -3.31
N LYS A 34 4.02 1.75 -4.06
CA LYS A 34 2.63 2.16 -4.29
C LYS A 34 1.82 1.04 -4.93
N LYS A 35 2.34 0.39 -5.98
CA LYS A 35 1.68 -0.76 -6.63
C LYS A 35 1.50 -1.94 -5.67
N ASN A 36 2.54 -2.27 -4.89
CA ASN A 36 2.52 -3.38 -3.93
C ASN A 36 1.51 -3.14 -2.82
N ALA A 37 1.43 -1.93 -2.26
CA ALA A 37 0.45 -1.60 -1.22
C ALA A 37 -0.99 -1.82 -1.71
N TRP A 38 -1.31 -1.40 -2.94
CA TRP A 38 -2.61 -1.67 -3.54
C TRP A 38 -2.85 -3.13 -3.87
N SER A 39 -1.84 -3.86 -4.35
CA SER A 39 -1.98 -5.30 -4.60
C SER A 39 -2.30 -6.05 -3.31
N LEU A 40 -1.49 -5.84 -2.27
CA LEU A 40 -1.67 -6.48 -0.97
C LEU A 40 -3.02 -6.12 -0.34
N TYR A 41 -3.44 -4.85 -0.42
CA TYR A 41 -4.77 -4.45 0.04
C TYR A 41 -5.89 -5.27 -0.62
N ARG A 42 -5.82 -5.48 -1.94
CA ARG A 42 -6.83 -6.27 -2.67
C ARG A 42 -6.77 -7.75 -2.31
N ASP A 43 -5.58 -8.32 -2.24
CA ASP A 43 -5.39 -9.73 -1.87
C ASP A 43 -5.93 -10.00 -0.45
N ILE A 44 -5.62 -9.12 0.50
CA ILE A 44 -6.14 -9.20 1.88
C ILE A 44 -7.64 -9.02 1.91
N SER A 45 -8.20 -8.09 1.12
CA SER A 45 -9.65 -7.86 1.03
C SER A 45 -10.40 -9.12 0.59
N VAL A 46 -9.86 -9.88 -0.38
CA VAL A 46 -10.42 -11.16 -0.82
C VAL A 46 -10.34 -12.20 0.30
N VAL A 47 -9.17 -12.34 0.94
CA VAL A 47 -8.99 -13.28 2.06
C VAL A 47 -9.92 -12.95 3.22
N PHE A 48 -10.06 -11.68 3.57
CA PHE A 48 -10.94 -11.21 4.64
C PHE A 48 -12.41 -11.51 4.34
N GLY A 49 -12.86 -11.26 3.10
CA GLY A 49 -14.21 -11.63 2.67
C GLY A 49 -14.46 -13.14 2.75
N ALA A 50 -13.48 -13.97 2.37
CA ALA A 50 -13.58 -15.43 2.50
C ALA A 50 -13.64 -15.88 3.97
N LEU A 51 -12.83 -15.28 4.86
CA LEU A 51 -12.84 -15.56 6.30
C LEU A 51 -14.20 -15.21 6.93
N GLN A 52 -14.79 -14.07 6.58
CA GLN A 52 -16.12 -13.69 7.06
C GLN A 52 -17.20 -14.67 6.60
N GLN A 53 -17.16 -15.10 5.33
CA GLN A 53 -18.09 -16.11 4.81
C GLN A 53 -17.95 -17.45 5.53
N MET A 54 -16.72 -17.89 5.82
CA MET A 54 -16.47 -19.11 6.59
C MET A 54 -17.03 -18.98 8.01
N ARG A 55 -16.93 -17.81 8.63
CA ARG A 55 -17.45 -17.57 9.98
C ARG A 55 -18.97 -17.70 10.04
N GLY A 56 -19.66 -17.20 9.00
CA GLY A 56 -21.11 -17.38 8.88
C GLY A 56 -21.56 -18.84 8.72
N LYS A 57 -20.69 -19.72 8.20
CA LYS A 57 -21.02 -21.14 7.94
C LYS A 57 -20.66 -22.09 9.07
N ILE A 58 -19.73 -21.72 9.97
CA ILE A 58 -19.16 -22.61 11.00
C ILE A 58 -19.68 -22.26 12.41
N GLN A 59 -20.93 -21.82 12.53
CA GLN A 59 -21.53 -21.30 13.78
C GLN A 59 -21.75 -22.32 14.92
N GLN A 60 -21.05 -23.47 14.94
CA GLN A 60 -21.31 -24.55 15.89
C GLN A 60 -20.04 -25.28 16.39
N ASN A 61 -18.85 -24.74 16.14
CA ASN A 61 -17.60 -25.30 16.65
C ASN A 61 -16.75 -24.20 17.31
N ASP A 62 -16.82 -24.12 18.64
CA ASP A 62 -16.20 -23.07 19.45
C ASP A 62 -14.69 -22.91 19.19
N ASN A 63 -13.98 -24.03 19.00
CA ASN A 63 -12.54 -24.00 18.73
C ASN A 63 -12.22 -23.41 17.35
N VAL A 64 -13.03 -23.76 16.34
CA VAL A 64 -12.86 -23.25 14.98
C VAL A 64 -13.30 -21.79 14.90
N GLU A 65 -14.37 -21.42 15.60
CA GLU A 65 -14.82 -20.03 15.67
C GLU A 65 -13.76 -19.13 16.32
N TYR A 66 -13.17 -19.56 17.42
CA TYR A 66 -12.09 -18.82 18.09
C TYR A 66 -10.87 -18.62 17.17
N ALA A 67 -10.39 -19.70 16.53
CA ALA A 67 -9.26 -19.64 15.60
C ALA A 67 -9.57 -18.73 14.40
N LEU A 68 -10.78 -18.82 13.85
CA LEU A 68 -11.21 -18.03 12.71
C LEU A 68 -11.36 -16.54 13.07
N GLY A 69 -11.85 -16.23 14.27
CA GLY A 69 -11.90 -14.86 14.79
C GLY A 69 -10.51 -14.23 14.89
N LYS A 70 -9.53 -14.99 15.38
CA LYS A 70 -8.13 -14.53 15.46
C LYS A 70 -7.54 -14.23 14.07
N VAL A 71 -7.73 -15.13 13.10
CA VAL A 71 -7.23 -14.93 11.73
C VAL A 71 -7.96 -13.77 11.04
N THR A 72 -9.26 -13.61 11.29
CA THR A 72 -10.06 -12.49 10.77
C THR A 72 -9.54 -11.15 11.28
N SER A 73 -9.26 -11.05 12.59
CA SER A 73 -8.66 -9.84 13.18
C SER A 73 -7.28 -9.54 12.60
N GLN A 74 -6.44 -10.55 12.38
CA GLN A 74 -5.13 -10.36 11.74
C GLN A 74 -5.25 -9.88 10.29
N ALA A 75 -6.20 -10.41 9.53
CA ALA A 75 -6.47 -9.96 8.17
C ALA A 75 -6.95 -8.49 8.15
N GLU A 76 -7.81 -8.09 9.10
CA GLU A 76 -8.23 -6.70 9.26
C GLU A 76 -7.05 -5.77 9.57
N ASP A 77 -6.16 -6.15 10.51
CA ASP A 77 -4.96 -5.38 10.84
C ASP A 77 -4.02 -5.23 9.64
N LEU A 78 -3.80 -6.30 8.89
CA LEU A 78 -3.00 -6.26 7.67
C LEU A 78 -3.63 -5.33 6.62
N MET A 79 -4.95 -5.38 6.44
CA MET A 79 -5.68 -4.48 5.55
C MET A 79 -5.50 -3.02 5.96
N ASN A 80 -5.71 -2.71 7.24
CA ASN A 80 -5.53 -1.36 7.80
C ASN A 80 -4.09 -0.86 7.63
N ASN A 81 -3.10 -1.74 7.79
CA ASN A 81 -1.70 -1.39 7.54
C ASN A 81 -1.42 -1.05 6.07
N GLN A 82 -2.03 -1.77 5.12
CA GLN A 82 -1.91 -1.41 3.71
C GLN A 82 -2.61 -0.08 3.41
N ILE A 83 -3.77 0.20 4.02
CA ILE A 83 -4.46 1.49 3.87
C ILE A 83 -3.60 2.64 4.42
N LYS A 84 -2.93 2.46 5.56
CA LYS A 84 -1.95 3.43 6.08
C LYS A 84 -0.80 3.67 5.10
N GLN A 85 -0.27 2.62 4.49
CA GLN A 85 0.78 2.74 3.47
C GLN A 85 0.27 3.45 2.21
N ILE A 86 -0.96 3.20 1.78
CA ILE A 86 -1.62 3.93 0.69
C ILE A 86 -1.76 5.41 1.07
N ASN A 87 -2.14 5.72 2.32
CA ASN A 87 -2.22 7.10 2.80
C ASN A 87 -0.87 7.79 2.80
N PHE A 88 0.18 7.10 3.21
CA PHE A 88 1.54 7.63 3.13
C PHE A 88 1.97 7.91 1.69
N ASN A 89 1.68 6.99 0.76
CA ASN A 89 2.13 7.08 -0.64
C ASN A 89 1.33 8.08 -1.48
N GLU A 90 0.02 8.22 -1.22
CA GLU A 90 -0.87 8.98 -2.09
C GLU A 90 -1.67 10.06 -1.37
N LYS A 91 -1.71 10.10 -0.04
CA LYS A 91 -2.64 10.91 0.77
C LYS A 91 -4.10 10.66 0.43
N ILE A 92 -4.82 10.03 1.35
CA ILE A 92 -6.25 9.73 1.25
C ILE A 92 -7.03 11.03 1.46
N THR A 93 -8.05 11.24 0.63
CA THR A 93 -9.05 12.30 0.78
C THR A 93 -10.40 11.74 0.38
N SER A 94 -11.50 12.32 0.87
CA SER A 94 -12.85 11.86 0.52
C SER A 94 -13.07 11.85 -1.00
N LYS A 95 -12.54 12.85 -1.72
CA LYS A 95 -12.59 12.90 -3.20
C LYS A 95 -11.94 11.67 -3.83
N LYS A 96 -10.75 11.29 -3.36
CA LYS A 96 -10.02 10.12 -3.88
C LYS A 96 -10.72 8.81 -3.56
N ILE A 97 -11.35 8.70 -2.39
CA ILE A 97 -12.13 7.51 -2.03
C ILE A 97 -13.27 7.32 -3.03
N ILE A 98 -14.03 8.38 -3.34
CA ILE A 98 -15.09 8.34 -4.34
C ILE A 98 -14.55 7.93 -5.72
N GLU A 99 -13.43 8.52 -6.14
CA GLU A 99 -12.77 8.16 -7.42
C GLU A 99 -12.29 6.69 -7.44
N TRP A 100 -11.73 6.20 -6.34
CA TRP A 100 -11.24 4.82 -6.23
C TRP A 100 -12.37 3.78 -6.17
N ILE A 101 -13.51 4.13 -5.57
CA ILE A 101 -14.72 3.31 -5.64
C ILE A 101 -15.25 3.30 -7.07
N GLY A 102 -15.41 4.47 -7.69
CA GLY A 102 -15.94 4.60 -9.06
C GLY A 102 -15.07 3.93 -10.13
N SER A 103 -13.77 3.82 -9.91
CA SER A 103 -12.83 3.11 -10.80
C SER A 103 -12.61 1.64 -10.45
N GLY A 104 -13.27 1.11 -9.42
CA GLY A 104 -13.10 -0.28 -8.96
C GLY A 104 -11.72 -0.58 -8.36
N LYS A 105 -10.95 0.46 -7.99
CA LYS A 105 -9.66 0.32 -7.31
C LYS A 105 -9.86 -0.15 -5.87
N ILE A 106 -10.95 0.29 -5.24
CA ILE A 106 -11.49 -0.30 -4.01
C ILE A 106 -12.44 -1.43 -4.43
N CYS A 107 -12.14 -2.66 -4.01
CA CYS A 107 -12.85 -3.87 -4.47
C CYS A 107 -14.31 -3.98 -4.00
N ASP A 108 -14.63 -3.38 -2.86
CA ASP A 108 -15.96 -3.40 -2.27
C ASP A 108 -16.33 -1.97 -1.84
N SER A 109 -17.49 -1.47 -2.27
CA SER A 109 -17.93 -0.11 -1.94
C SER A 109 -18.07 0.11 -0.43
N SER A 110 -18.37 -0.94 0.34
CA SER A 110 -18.42 -0.91 1.81
C SER A 110 -17.04 -0.66 2.45
N HIS A 111 -15.95 -0.97 1.74
CA HIS A 111 -14.60 -0.64 2.22
C HIS A 111 -14.34 0.88 2.20
N GLY A 112 -15.17 1.68 1.51
CA GLY A 112 -15.10 3.14 1.54
C GLY A 112 -15.09 3.69 2.97
N ASP A 113 -15.88 3.10 3.87
CA ASP A 113 -15.94 3.51 5.28
C ASP A 113 -14.65 3.20 6.04
N VAL A 114 -13.96 2.13 5.67
CA VAL A 114 -12.65 1.80 6.23
C VAL A 114 -11.60 2.82 5.80
N PHE A 115 -11.62 3.25 4.54
CA PHE A 115 -10.73 4.31 4.05
C PHE A 115 -11.06 5.68 4.67
N ASN A 116 -12.33 5.97 4.94
CA ASN A 116 -12.75 7.23 5.57
C ASN A 116 -12.14 7.44 6.97
N LYS A 117 -11.74 6.37 7.67
CA LYS A 117 -11.02 6.46 8.96
C LYS A 117 -9.63 7.11 8.85
N PHE A 118 -9.09 7.24 7.63
CA PHE A 118 -7.73 7.71 7.36
C PHE A 118 -7.69 9.04 6.58
N VAL A 119 -8.84 9.69 6.39
CA VAL A 119 -8.98 11.02 5.76
C VAL A 119 -8.52 12.11 6.72
#